data_AF-A0A0D0BDI8-F1
#
_entry.id   AF-A0A0D0BDI8-F1
#
_cell.length_a   1.000
_cell.length_b   1.000
_cell.length_c   1.000
_cell.angle_alpha   90.00
_cell.angle_beta   90.00
_cell.angle_gamma   90.00
#
_symmetry.space_group_name_H-M   'P 1'
#
loop_
_entity.id
_entity.type
_entity.pdbx_description
1 polymer ?
#
loop_
_entity_poly.entity_id
_entity_poly.type
_entity_poly.pdbx_seq_one_letter_code
_entity_poly.pdbx_strand_id
1 'polypeptide(L)'
;VVGAMHGYVHDQVCQLLFLMLYSVGVRLEDGEGYEWYFNVSNALAPATHYQSAFHCRQSISEFIYYKDLEMYSNISKFVYGNYTQALSIIRTKDVHCKGMLEAGINSPDVFYKWLIEEGKYLRSLTQTLPKESLEMLYYQKLVALQKCQEQLQNAHQSKHQHEQENELKLLADVQALEEKLGISKRWVDGCEEWELAKRSVREANYCRALDKLKWWLVAKMFEMARLNIAGTGMCILMSPFIACF
;
A
#
# COMPACT_ATOMS: atom_id res chain seq x y z
N VAL A 1 -7.32 -9.60 -12.87
CA VAL A 1 -6.94 -8.78 -11.69
C VAL A 1 -6.66 -9.76 -10.57
N VAL A 2 -5.48 -9.71 -9.94
CA VAL A 2 -5.16 -10.59 -8.81
C VAL A 2 -5.61 -9.87 -7.54
N GLY A 3 -6.62 -10.37 -6.84
CA GLY A 3 -7.17 -9.74 -5.63
C GLY A 3 -6.10 -9.52 -4.55
N ALA A 4 -5.23 -10.52 -4.36
CA ALA A 4 -4.12 -10.47 -3.40
C ALA A 4 -3.07 -9.38 -3.66
N MET A 5 -2.91 -8.90 -4.90
CA MET A 5 -1.85 -7.96 -5.26
C MET A 5 -2.28 -6.48 -5.20
N HIS A 6 -3.60 -6.23 -5.14
CA HIS A 6 -4.17 -4.89 -5.20
C HIS A 6 -5.23 -4.65 -4.10
N GLY A 7 -5.02 -5.29 -2.94
CA GLY A 7 -5.88 -5.11 -1.78
C GLY A 7 -5.84 -3.68 -1.21
N TYR A 8 -6.77 -3.41 -0.29
CA TYR A 8 -6.99 -2.11 0.36
C TYR A 8 -5.79 -1.51 1.13
N VAL A 9 -4.70 -2.26 1.27
CA VAL A 9 -3.46 -1.84 1.95
C VAL A 9 -2.40 -1.35 0.96
N HIS A 10 -2.60 -1.54 -0.35
CA HIS A 10 -1.69 -1.02 -1.37
C HIS A 10 -1.84 0.50 -1.55
N ASP A 11 -0.91 1.14 -2.25
CA ASP A 11 -1.01 2.54 -2.66
C ASP A 11 -2.34 2.88 -3.36
N GLN A 12 -2.94 4.01 -2.99
CA GLN A 12 -4.28 4.42 -3.42
C GLN A 12 -4.38 4.61 -4.94
N VAL A 13 -3.30 5.08 -5.60
CA VAL A 13 -3.27 5.23 -7.07
C VAL A 13 -3.41 3.88 -7.75
N CYS A 14 -2.79 2.84 -7.19
CA CYS A 14 -2.91 1.47 -7.66
C CYS A 14 -4.34 0.94 -7.45
N GLN A 15 -4.95 1.23 -6.30
CA GLN A 15 -6.33 0.83 -6.00
C GLN A 15 -7.33 1.42 -7.01
N LEU A 16 -7.18 2.68 -7.40
CA LEU A 16 -8.06 3.31 -8.39
C LEU A 16 -8.09 2.58 -9.75
N LEU A 17 -7.00 1.89 -10.10
CA LEU A 17 -6.87 1.17 -11.37
C LEU A 17 -7.26 -0.31 -11.26
N PHE A 18 -6.98 -0.94 -10.12
CA PHE A 18 -7.01 -2.40 -9.99
C PHE A 18 -7.95 -2.92 -8.90
N LEU A 19 -8.51 -2.06 -8.05
CA LEU A 19 -9.49 -2.51 -7.05
C LEU A 19 -10.73 -3.04 -7.78
N MET A 20 -11.10 -4.28 -7.47
CA MET A 20 -12.24 -4.96 -8.11
C MET A 20 -13.56 -4.19 -7.95
N LEU A 21 -13.69 -3.44 -6.85
CA LEU A 21 -14.83 -2.56 -6.59
C LEU A 21 -15.09 -1.55 -7.73
N TYR A 22 -14.02 -1.04 -8.36
CA TYR A 22 -14.10 -0.06 -9.44
C TYR A 22 -14.10 -0.71 -10.83
N SER A 23 -13.84 -2.02 -10.90
CA SER A 23 -13.82 -2.78 -12.15
C SER A 23 -15.24 -3.20 -12.55
N VAL A 24 -15.76 -2.58 -13.60
CA VAL A 24 -17.09 -2.94 -14.14
C VAL A 24 -17.11 -4.41 -14.54
N GLY A 25 -18.05 -5.16 -13.96
CA GLY A 25 -18.26 -6.58 -14.26
C GLY A 25 -17.76 -7.57 -13.19
N VAL A 26 -16.84 -7.17 -12.30
CA VAL A 26 -16.30 -8.06 -11.24
C VAL A 26 -17.30 -8.25 -10.09
N ARG A 27 -18.09 -7.20 -9.81
CA ARG A 27 -19.29 -7.24 -8.95
C ARG A 27 -19.02 -7.80 -7.54
N LEU A 28 -19.63 -8.94 -7.19
CA LEU A 28 -19.60 -9.53 -5.83
C LEU A 28 -18.39 -10.47 -5.61
N GLU A 29 -17.48 -10.53 -6.58
CA GLU A 29 -16.27 -11.34 -6.46
C GLU A 29 -15.19 -10.58 -5.67
N ASP A 30 -14.57 -11.26 -4.71
CA ASP A 30 -13.46 -10.74 -3.90
C ASP A 30 -12.08 -11.01 -4.51
N GLY A 31 -11.99 -11.95 -5.46
CA GLY A 31 -10.75 -12.31 -6.13
C GLY A 31 -9.76 -13.09 -5.28
N GLU A 32 -10.19 -13.61 -4.12
CA GLU A 32 -9.33 -14.27 -3.13
C GLU A 32 -9.17 -15.78 -3.39
N GLY A 33 -9.89 -16.34 -4.36
CA GLY A 33 -9.90 -17.79 -4.62
C GLY A 33 -8.51 -18.40 -4.85
N TYR A 34 -7.61 -17.68 -5.53
CA TYR A 34 -6.22 -18.13 -5.71
C TYR A 34 -5.40 -18.10 -4.41
N GLU A 35 -5.61 -17.09 -3.57
CA GLU A 35 -4.91 -16.98 -2.28
C GLU A 35 -5.28 -18.14 -1.38
N TRP A 36 -6.58 -18.45 -1.28
CA TRP A 36 -7.06 -19.60 -0.52
C TRP A 36 -6.48 -20.92 -1.07
N TYR A 37 -6.50 -21.11 -2.40
CA TYR A 37 -5.95 -22.30 -3.04
C TYR A 37 -4.47 -22.49 -2.71
N PHE A 38 -3.65 -21.45 -2.88
CA PHE A 38 -2.21 -21.54 -2.59
C PHE A 38 -1.93 -21.73 -1.09
N ASN A 39 -2.68 -21.05 -0.23
CA ASN A 39 -2.56 -21.22 1.21
C ASN A 39 -2.81 -22.68 1.63
N VAL A 40 -3.89 -23.29 1.13
CA VAL A 40 -4.18 -24.70 1.41
C VAL A 40 -3.13 -25.63 0.80
N SER A 41 -2.59 -25.29 -0.39
CA SER A 41 -1.53 -26.08 -1.03
C SER A 41 -0.23 -26.13 -0.24
N ASN A 42 0.04 -25.13 0.62
CA ASN A 42 1.23 -25.14 1.50
C ASN A 42 1.25 -26.33 2.46
N ALA A 43 0.09 -26.93 2.77
CA ALA A 43 0.01 -28.14 3.58
C ALA A 43 0.69 -29.37 2.93
N LEU A 44 0.96 -29.34 1.61
CA LEU A 44 1.75 -30.37 0.93
C LEU A 44 3.24 -30.28 1.20
N ALA A 45 3.75 -29.12 1.61
CA ALA A 45 5.19 -28.90 1.73
C ALA A 45 5.86 -29.90 2.70
N PRO A 46 5.32 -30.20 3.90
CA PRO A 46 5.94 -31.17 4.81
C PRO A 46 5.94 -32.60 4.24
N ALA A 47 4.86 -33.00 3.55
CA ALA A 47 4.72 -34.35 3.00
C ALA A 47 5.64 -34.58 1.80
N THR A 48 5.82 -33.56 0.95
CA THR A 48 6.62 -33.64 -0.28
C THR A 48 8.12 -33.45 -0.05
N HIS A 49 8.54 -32.86 1.08
CA HIS A 49 9.93 -32.49 1.34
C HIS A 49 10.92 -33.67 1.36
N TYR A 50 10.48 -34.84 1.82
CA TYR A 50 11.32 -36.04 1.93
C TYR A 50 10.93 -37.14 0.92
N GLN A 51 10.04 -36.84 -0.01
CA GLN A 51 9.58 -37.80 -1.01
C GLN A 51 10.52 -37.86 -2.22
N SER A 52 10.56 -39.01 -2.89
CA SER A 52 11.19 -39.11 -4.21
C SER A 52 10.47 -38.20 -5.21
N ALA A 53 11.15 -37.83 -6.29
CA ALA A 53 10.54 -36.99 -7.34
C ALA A 53 9.25 -37.60 -7.92
N PHE A 54 9.14 -38.92 -7.96
CA PHE A 54 7.92 -39.63 -8.38
C PHE A 54 6.78 -39.43 -7.38
N HIS A 55 7.03 -39.71 -6.09
CA HIS A 55 5.99 -39.59 -5.05
C HIS A 55 5.58 -38.14 -4.78
N CYS A 56 6.49 -37.19 -4.95
CA CYS A 56 6.17 -35.76 -4.90
C CYS A 56 5.17 -35.37 -6.00
N ARG A 57 5.43 -35.77 -7.26
CA ARG A 57 4.50 -35.54 -8.38
C ARG A 57 3.15 -36.22 -8.17
N GLN A 58 3.16 -37.45 -7.65
CA GLN A 58 1.93 -38.18 -7.32
C GLN A 58 1.11 -37.43 -6.26
N SER A 59 1.74 -37.02 -5.15
CA SER A 59 1.06 -36.30 -4.06
C SER A 59 0.47 -34.96 -4.53
N ILE A 60 1.20 -34.21 -5.37
CA ILE A 60 0.70 -32.97 -5.98
C ILE A 60 -0.48 -33.26 -6.90
N SER A 61 -0.40 -34.30 -7.74
CA SER A 61 -1.47 -34.68 -8.66
C SER A 61 -2.75 -35.10 -7.93
N GLU A 62 -2.61 -35.90 -6.86
CA GLU A 62 -3.74 -36.32 -6.03
C GLU A 62 -4.39 -35.12 -5.34
N PHE A 63 -3.59 -34.21 -4.78
CA PHE A 63 -4.11 -32.98 -4.17
C PHE A 63 -4.92 -32.14 -5.16
N ILE A 64 -4.39 -31.91 -6.37
CA ILE A 64 -5.09 -31.12 -7.40
C ILE A 64 -6.41 -31.79 -7.77
N TYR A 65 -6.42 -33.11 -7.95
CA TYR A 65 -7.63 -33.86 -8.29
C TYR A 65 -8.72 -33.72 -7.22
N TYR A 66 -8.37 -33.90 -5.94
CA TYR A 66 -9.34 -33.74 -4.85
C TYR A 66 -9.83 -32.29 -4.73
N LYS A 67 -8.95 -31.32 -4.94
CA LYS A 67 -9.32 -29.90 -4.90
C LYS A 67 -10.25 -29.51 -6.04
N ASP A 68 -10.05 -30.05 -7.24
CA ASP A 68 -10.94 -29.82 -8.39
C ASP A 68 -12.38 -30.30 -8.07
N LEU A 69 -12.52 -31.50 -7.50
CA LEU A 69 -13.83 -32.04 -7.08
C LEU A 69 -14.52 -31.16 -6.03
N GLU A 70 -13.78 -30.71 -5.02
CA GLU A 70 -14.30 -29.80 -3.98
C GLU A 70 -14.71 -28.44 -4.58
N MET A 71 -13.90 -27.93 -5.51
CA MET A 71 -14.06 -26.64 -6.17
C MET A 71 -15.38 -26.57 -6.95
N TYR A 72 -15.80 -27.62 -7.66
CA TYR A 72 -17.09 -27.62 -8.37
C TYR A 72 -18.28 -27.39 -7.43
N SER A 73 -18.28 -28.05 -6.26
CA SER A 73 -19.33 -27.89 -5.25
C SER A 73 -19.31 -26.48 -4.66
N ASN A 74 -18.12 -25.97 -4.35
CA ASN A 74 -17.93 -24.63 -3.78
C ASN A 74 -18.33 -23.53 -4.78
N ILE A 75 -17.94 -23.64 -6.05
CA ILE A 75 -18.35 -22.70 -7.12
C ILE A 75 -19.86 -22.67 -7.26
N SER A 76 -20.52 -23.83 -7.24
CA SER A 76 -21.97 -23.91 -7.38
C SER A 76 -22.69 -23.14 -6.25
N LYS A 77 -22.25 -23.34 -5.00
CA LYS A 77 -22.76 -22.59 -3.84
C LYS A 77 -22.44 -21.11 -3.93
N PHE A 78 -21.23 -20.75 -4.34
CA PHE A 78 -20.78 -19.38 -4.51
C PHE A 78 -21.62 -18.62 -5.55
N VAL A 79 -21.82 -19.20 -6.74
CA VAL A 79 -22.64 -18.60 -7.81
C VAL A 79 -24.09 -18.43 -7.35
N TYR A 80 -24.66 -19.44 -6.70
CA TYR A 80 -26.03 -19.34 -6.17
C TYR A 80 -26.14 -18.27 -5.07
N GLY A 81 -25.21 -18.24 -4.12
CA GLY A 81 -25.14 -17.22 -3.07
C GLY A 81 -25.07 -15.81 -3.66
N ASN A 82 -24.13 -15.58 -4.57
CA ASN A 82 -23.95 -14.29 -5.23
C ASN A 82 -25.17 -13.89 -6.06
N TYR A 83 -25.84 -14.84 -6.71
CA TYR A 83 -27.08 -14.57 -7.43
C TYR A 83 -28.20 -14.10 -6.48
N THR A 84 -28.41 -14.80 -5.37
CA THR A 84 -29.43 -14.41 -4.39
C THR A 84 -29.11 -13.07 -3.72
N GLN A 85 -27.85 -12.80 -3.42
CA GLN A 85 -27.38 -11.51 -2.91
C GLN A 85 -27.56 -10.40 -3.95
N ALA A 86 -27.27 -10.66 -5.22
CA ALA A 86 -27.50 -9.68 -6.27
C ALA A 86 -28.99 -9.31 -6.39
N LEU A 87 -29.89 -10.29 -6.25
CA LEU A 87 -31.33 -10.04 -6.23
C LEU A 87 -31.76 -9.20 -5.03
N SER A 88 -31.19 -9.45 -3.84
CA SER A 88 -31.50 -8.64 -2.66
C SER A 88 -31.02 -7.19 -2.80
N ILE A 89 -29.83 -6.98 -3.38
CA ILE A 89 -29.30 -5.64 -3.68
C ILE A 89 -30.17 -4.92 -4.72
N ILE A 90 -30.62 -5.62 -5.77
CA ILE A 90 -31.50 -5.03 -6.79
C ILE A 90 -32.83 -4.58 -6.16
N ARG A 91 -33.36 -5.32 -5.19
CA ARG A 91 -34.58 -4.95 -4.46
C ARG A 91 -34.41 -3.68 -3.61
N THR A 92 -33.20 -3.41 -3.11
CA THR A 92 -32.91 -2.20 -2.32
C THR A 92 -32.49 -1.00 -3.16
N LYS A 93 -32.52 -1.11 -4.50
CA LYS A 93 -32.09 -0.05 -5.42
C LYS A 93 -32.80 1.28 -5.16
N ASP A 94 -34.12 1.26 -4.95
CA ASP A 94 -34.90 2.50 -4.76
C ASP A 94 -34.49 3.25 -3.50
N VAL A 95 -34.13 2.53 -2.44
CA VAL A 95 -33.62 3.12 -1.19
C VAL A 95 -32.28 3.80 -1.42
N HIS A 96 -31.38 3.15 -2.17
CA HIS A 96 -30.08 3.72 -2.53
C HIS A 96 -30.24 4.94 -3.44
N CYS A 97 -31.15 4.90 -4.42
CA CYS A 97 -31.44 6.05 -5.27
C CYS A 97 -31.98 7.23 -4.47
N LYS A 98 -32.85 7.01 -3.48
CA LYS A 98 -33.31 8.08 -2.57
C LYS A 98 -32.17 8.66 -1.75
N GLY A 99 -31.35 7.81 -1.13
CA GLY A 99 -30.19 8.25 -0.36
C GLY A 99 -29.17 9.03 -1.20
N MET A 100 -28.96 8.63 -2.46
CA MET A 100 -28.13 9.39 -3.41
C MET A 100 -28.70 10.78 -3.67
N LEU A 101 -30.01 10.91 -3.90
CA LEU A 101 -30.66 12.20 -4.12
C LEU A 101 -30.61 13.09 -2.87
N GLU A 102 -30.81 12.53 -1.68
CA GLU A 102 -30.68 13.23 -0.41
C GLU A 102 -29.25 13.74 -0.18
N ALA A 103 -28.24 12.99 -0.62
CA ALA A 103 -26.84 13.41 -0.62
C ALA A 103 -26.48 14.40 -1.76
N GLY A 104 -27.43 14.80 -2.61
CA GLY A 104 -27.22 15.71 -3.74
C GLY A 104 -26.58 15.07 -4.98
N ILE A 105 -26.55 13.73 -5.06
CA ILE A 105 -25.94 12.97 -6.16
C ILE A 105 -27.02 12.64 -7.20
N ASN A 106 -27.06 13.42 -8.28
CA ASN A 106 -28.09 13.29 -9.32
C ASN A 106 -27.84 12.15 -10.33
N SER A 107 -26.61 11.67 -10.45
CA SER A 107 -26.25 10.56 -11.35
C SER A 107 -25.15 9.68 -10.74
N PRO A 108 -25.19 8.35 -10.94
CA PRO A 108 -24.06 7.47 -10.63
C PRO A 108 -22.76 7.85 -11.38
N ASP A 109 -22.85 8.55 -12.51
CA ASP A 109 -21.67 8.97 -13.29
C ASP A 109 -20.73 9.89 -12.50
N VAL A 110 -21.27 10.54 -11.46
CA VAL A 110 -20.50 11.38 -10.54
C VAL A 110 -19.39 10.57 -9.86
N PHE A 111 -19.61 9.29 -9.55
CA PHE A 111 -18.58 8.44 -8.94
C PHE A 111 -17.36 8.28 -9.86
N TYR A 112 -17.57 8.07 -11.17
CA TYR A 112 -16.45 7.97 -12.12
C TYR A 112 -15.69 9.29 -12.24
N LYS A 113 -16.38 10.43 -12.15
CA LYS A 113 -15.72 11.75 -12.12
C LYS A 113 -14.86 11.89 -10.87
N TRP A 114 -15.38 11.52 -9.69
CA TRP A 114 -14.63 11.54 -8.45
C TRP A 114 -13.40 10.64 -8.48
N LEU A 115 -13.48 9.44 -9.07
CA LEU A 115 -12.32 8.56 -9.22
C LEU A 115 -11.22 9.20 -10.09
N ILE A 116 -11.61 9.91 -11.17
CA ILE A 116 -10.67 10.63 -12.02
C ILE A 116 -10.06 11.83 -11.27
N GLU A 117 -10.88 12.59 -10.54
CA GLU A 117 -10.45 13.73 -9.73
C GLU A 117 -9.48 13.30 -8.62
N GLU A 118 -9.82 12.23 -7.89
CA GLU A 118 -8.97 11.61 -6.89
C GLU A 118 -7.64 11.16 -7.51
N GLY A 119 -7.68 10.47 -8.65
CA GLY A 119 -6.46 10.05 -9.34
C GLY A 119 -5.61 11.23 -9.82
N LYS A 120 -6.22 12.35 -10.22
CA LYS A 120 -5.48 13.60 -10.55
C LYS A 120 -4.86 14.22 -9.30
N TYR A 121 -5.62 14.31 -8.21
CA TYR A 121 -5.15 14.85 -6.93
C TYR A 121 -3.97 14.03 -6.39
N LEU A 122 -4.09 12.70 -6.32
CA LEU A 122 -3.02 11.84 -5.83
C LEU A 122 -1.74 11.96 -6.67
N ARG A 123 -1.87 12.02 -8.00
CA ARG A 123 -0.71 12.27 -8.88
C ARG A 123 -0.10 13.65 -8.68
N SER A 124 -0.90 14.66 -8.36
CA SER A 124 -0.39 16.00 -8.01
C SER A 124 0.37 16.02 -6.68
N LEU A 125 0.06 15.12 -5.74
CA LEU A 125 0.85 14.94 -4.52
C LEU A 125 2.18 14.22 -4.78
N THR A 126 2.21 13.31 -5.77
CA THR A 126 3.44 12.61 -6.18
C THR A 126 4.35 13.49 -7.02
N GLN A 127 3.80 14.49 -7.72
CA GLN A 127 4.61 15.52 -8.35
C GLN A 127 5.35 16.26 -7.24
N THR A 128 6.68 16.09 -7.23
CA THR A 128 7.59 16.81 -6.34
C THR A 128 7.20 18.28 -6.33
N LEU A 129 6.96 18.81 -5.13
CA LEU A 129 6.70 20.24 -4.96
C LEU A 129 7.87 20.96 -5.67
N PRO A 130 7.66 22.00 -6.51
CA PRO A 130 8.73 22.57 -7.33
C PRO A 130 9.97 23.05 -6.54
N LYS A 131 9.86 23.22 -5.22
CA LYS A 131 10.97 23.52 -4.29
C LYS A 131 11.79 22.30 -3.85
N GLU A 132 11.42 21.07 -4.19
CA GLU A 132 12.19 19.85 -3.89
C GLU A 132 13.35 19.59 -4.87
N SER A 133 13.73 20.61 -5.64
CA SER A 133 14.50 20.48 -6.89
C SER A 133 15.90 19.89 -6.72
N LEU A 134 16.79 20.52 -5.93
CA LEU A 134 18.17 20.07 -5.71
C LEU A 134 18.75 20.72 -4.45
N GLU A 135 18.32 21.94 -4.14
CA GLU A 135 18.69 22.73 -2.95
C GLU A 135 18.33 22.05 -1.62
N MET A 136 17.15 21.43 -1.52
CA MET A 136 16.76 20.67 -0.33
C MET A 136 17.62 19.42 -0.14
N LEU A 137 17.95 18.72 -1.23
CA LEU A 137 18.82 17.55 -1.21
C LEU A 137 20.23 17.97 -0.78
N TYR A 138 20.73 19.07 -1.33
CA TYR A 138 22.00 19.67 -0.96
C TYR A 138 22.05 20.02 0.53
N TYR A 139 21.04 20.72 1.05
CA TYR A 139 20.90 21.01 2.47
C TYR A 139 20.88 19.75 3.34
N GLN A 140 20.07 18.75 2.98
CA GLN A 140 19.98 17.49 3.73
C GLN A 140 21.33 16.74 3.75
N LYS A 141 22.07 16.76 2.63
CA LYS A 141 23.41 16.16 2.52
C LYS A 141 24.44 16.91 3.36
N LEU A 142 24.40 18.26 3.39
CA LEU A 142 25.26 19.05 4.26
C LEU A 142 25.00 18.79 5.76
N VAL A 143 23.72 18.71 6.17
CA VAL A 143 23.36 18.36 7.55
C VAL A 143 23.80 16.93 7.91
N ALA A 144 23.67 15.98 6.97
CA ALA A 144 24.15 14.61 7.18
C ALA A 144 25.67 14.56 7.32
N LEU A 145 26.39 15.35 6.52
CA LEU A 145 27.84 15.48 6.57
C LEU A 145 28.32 16.06 7.91
N GLN A 146 27.69 17.14 8.39
CA GLN A 146 27.99 17.71 9.71
C GLN A 146 27.80 16.67 10.83
N LYS A 147 26.68 15.94 10.82
CA LYS A 147 26.43 14.86 11.79
C LYS A 147 27.45 13.73 11.71
N CYS A 148 27.85 13.33 10.50
CA CYS A 148 28.85 12.29 10.29
C CYS A 148 30.22 12.73 10.86
N GLN A 149 30.58 14.00 10.68
CA GLN A 149 31.82 14.58 11.23
C GLN A 149 31.79 14.66 12.76
N GLU A 150 30.67 15.05 13.35
CA GLU A 150 30.48 15.02 14.82
C GLU A 150 30.56 13.59 15.38
N GLN A 151 30.02 12.60 14.66
CA GLN A 151 30.09 11.20 15.07
C GLN A 151 31.52 10.65 14.99
N LEU A 152 32.26 10.96 13.92
CA LEU A 152 33.66 10.58 13.76
C LEU A 152 34.56 11.12 14.87
N GLN A 153 34.31 12.35 15.34
CA GLN A 153 35.05 12.93 16.47
C GLN A 153 34.84 12.18 17.79
N ASN A 154 33.72 11.44 17.92
CA ASN A 154 33.31 10.76 19.14
C ASN A 154 33.40 9.22 19.06
N ALA A 155 33.83 8.65 17.93
CA ALA A 155 33.75 7.20 17.67
C ALA A 155 35.03 6.42 18.01
N HIS A 156 34.86 5.19 18.51
CA HIS A 156 35.94 4.21 18.70
C HIS A 156 36.34 3.53 17.37
N GLN A 157 37.59 3.05 17.31
CA GLN A 157 38.33 2.60 16.10
C GLN A 157 37.58 1.71 15.10
N SER A 158 36.64 0.85 15.51
CA SER A 158 35.91 -0.02 14.56
C SER A 158 34.74 0.67 13.84
N LYS A 159 34.08 1.65 14.47
CA LYS A 159 33.04 2.47 13.82
C LYS A 159 33.66 3.56 12.93
N HIS A 160 34.87 3.95 13.26
CA HIS A 160 35.63 4.97 12.56
C HIS A 160 35.81 4.68 11.06
N GLN A 161 36.09 3.43 10.67
CA GLN A 161 36.28 3.07 9.25
C GLN A 161 34.98 3.21 8.43
N HIS A 162 33.87 2.71 8.95
CA HIS A 162 32.57 2.80 8.27
C HIS A 162 32.07 4.25 8.17
N GLU A 163 32.27 5.03 9.23
CA GLU A 163 31.88 6.44 9.26
C GLU A 163 32.76 7.29 8.34
N GLN A 164 34.05 6.99 8.19
CA GLN A 164 34.94 7.64 7.22
C GLN A 164 34.53 7.35 5.77
N GLU A 165 34.18 6.10 5.46
CA GLU A 165 33.65 5.75 4.14
C GLU A 165 32.34 6.48 3.83
N ASN A 166 31.47 6.65 4.82
CA ASN A 166 30.22 7.39 4.67
C ASN A 166 30.48 8.90 4.47
N GLU A 167 31.45 9.47 5.18
CA GLU A 167 31.87 10.87 5.00
C GLU A 167 32.35 11.12 3.56
N LEU A 168 33.21 10.24 3.02
CA LEU A 168 33.71 10.36 1.65
C LEU A 168 32.58 10.31 0.61
N LYS A 169 31.60 9.41 0.80
CA LYS A 169 30.41 9.33 -0.07
C LYS A 169 29.57 10.60 0.02
N LEU A 170 29.35 11.12 1.23
CA LEU A 170 28.60 12.37 1.43
C LEU A 170 29.33 13.58 0.83
N LEU A 171 30.66 13.66 0.95
CA LEU A 171 31.46 14.69 0.32
C LEU A 171 31.36 14.66 -1.21
N ALA A 172 31.45 13.47 -1.81
CA ALA A 172 31.29 13.30 -3.25
C ALA A 172 29.89 13.72 -3.73
N ASP A 173 28.84 13.34 -3.00
CA ASP A 173 27.46 13.74 -3.29
C ASP A 173 27.27 15.27 -3.18
N VAL A 174 27.84 15.89 -2.14
CA VAL A 174 27.79 17.35 -1.91
C VAL A 174 28.52 18.09 -3.04
N GLN A 175 29.71 17.64 -3.45
CA GLN A 175 30.46 18.23 -4.57
C GLN A 175 29.71 18.12 -5.90
N ALA A 176 29.12 16.96 -6.19
CA ALA A 176 28.31 16.76 -7.39
C ALA A 176 27.06 17.66 -7.40
N LEU A 177 26.47 17.93 -6.24
CA LEU A 177 25.34 18.86 -6.11
C LEU A 177 25.78 20.33 -6.20
N GLU A 178 26.95 20.69 -5.66
CA GLU A 178 27.56 22.02 -5.81
C GLU A 178 27.82 22.35 -7.28
N GLU A 179 28.36 21.40 -8.05
CA GLU A 179 28.59 21.54 -9.49
C GLU A 179 27.28 21.73 -10.26
N LYS A 180 26.25 20.91 -9.96
CA LYS A 180 24.94 21.00 -10.62
C LYS A 180 24.18 22.29 -10.30
N LEU A 181 24.32 22.81 -9.09
CA LEU A 181 23.66 24.04 -8.63
C LEU A 181 24.48 25.31 -8.94
N GLY A 182 25.72 25.18 -9.43
CA GLY A 182 26.61 26.32 -9.71
C GLY A 182 27.03 27.07 -8.44
N ILE A 183 27.10 26.39 -7.30
CA ILE A 183 27.40 27.00 -6.01
C ILE A 183 28.90 27.21 -5.87
N SER A 184 29.33 28.48 -5.82
CA SER A 184 30.76 28.83 -5.70
C SER A 184 31.27 28.80 -4.25
N LYS A 185 30.38 28.93 -3.26
CA LYS A 185 30.70 28.87 -1.82
C LYS A 185 29.73 27.93 -1.11
N ARG A 186 30.28 26.92 -0.43
CA ARG A 186 29.50 25.97 0.37
C ARG A 186 28.60 26.70 1.37
N TRP A 187 27.36 26.27 1.50
CA TRP A 187 26.43 26.85 2.47
C TRP A 187 26.89 26.56 3.90
N VAL A 188 26.83 27.58 4.75
CA VAL A 188 27.19 27.52 6.16
C VAL A 188 25.97 27.85 7.00
N ASP A 189 25.91 27.30 8.21
CA ASP A 189 24.84 27.60 9.16
C ASP A 189 24.79 29.12 9.43
N GLY A 190 23.62 29.73 9.21
CA GLY A 190 23.42 31.18 9.29
C GLY A 190 23.39 31.94 7.96
N CYS A 191 23.70 31.31 6.82
CA CYS A 191 23.47 31.91 5.50
C CYS A 191 21.95 31.98 5.18
N GLU A 192 21.55 32.94 4.34
CA GLU A 192 20.14 33.11 3.96
C GLU A 192 19.63 31.88 3.19
N GLU A 193 20.45 31.34 2.28
CA GLU A 193 20.17 30.15 1.49
C GLU A 193 20.00 28.91 2.38
N TRP A 194 20.81 28.81 3.43
CA TRP A 194 20.73 27.73 4.41
C TRP A 194 19.41 27.77 5.20
N GLU A 195 19.01 28.95 5.70
CA GLU A 195 17.77 29.10 6.45
C GLU A 195 16.52 28.94 5.57
N LEU A 196 16.57 29.38 4.31
CA LEU A 196 15.50 29.14 3.33
C LEU A 196 15.35 27.64 3.01
N ALA A 197 16.45 26.93 2.79
CA ALA A 197 16.43 25.50 2.54
C ALA A 197 15.98 24.69 3.75
N LYS A 198 16.44 25.07 4.95
CA LYS A 198 15.99 24.51 6.24
C LYS A 198 14.49 24.66 6.44
N ARG A 199 13.94 25.83 6.13
CA ARG A 199 12.49 26.09 6.18
C ARG A 199 11.75 25.22 5.16
N SER A 200 12.23 25.18 3.92
CA SER A 200 11.62 24.39 2.83
C SER A 200 11.62 22.89 3.15
N VAL A 201 12.70 22.35 3.72
CA VAL A 201 12.76 20.95 4.15
C VAL A 201 11.80 20.66 5.30
N ARG A 202 11.63 21.58 6.25
CA ARG A 202 10.64 21.42 7.34
C ARG A 202 9.21 21.42 6.80
N GLU A 203 8.88 22.34 5.91
CA GLU A 203 7.58 22.40 5.24
C GLU A 203 7.31 21.11 4.45
N ALA A 204 8.28 20.64 3.66
CA ALA A 204 8.17 19.38 2.92
C ALA A 204 8.00 18.16 3.84
N ASN A 205 8.72 18.11 4.97
CA ASN A 205 8.56 17.05 5.96
C ASN A 205 7.16 17.05 6.59
N TYR A 206 6.63 18.24 6.89
CA TYR A 206 5.28 18.40 7.41
C TYR A 206 4.23 17.95 6.40
N CYS A 207 4.32 18.39 5.14
CA CYS A 207 3.43 17.94 4.07
C CYS A 207 3.47 16.42 3.90
N ARG A 208 4.67 15.80 3.86
CA ARG A 208 4.83 14.34 3.79
C ARG A 208 4.21 13.62 4.99
N ALA A 209 4.32 14.17 6.19
CA ALA A 209 3.70 13.60 7.38
C ALA A 209 2.16 13.70 7.31
N LEU A 210 1.63 14.84 6.86
CA LEU A 210 0.20 15.02 6.63
C LEU A 210 -0.34 14.07 5.56
N ASP A 211 0.35 13.90 4.44
CA ASP A 211 -0.08 13.02 3.36
C ASP A 211 -0.10 11.56 3.80
N LYS A 212 0.90 11.13 4.58
CA LYS A 212 0.88 9.82 5.25
C LYS A 212 -0.34 9.69 6.15
N LEU A 213 -0.60 10.67 7.03
CA LEU A 213 -1.75 10.63 7.93
C LEU A 213 -3.08 10.51 7.18
N LYS A 214 -3.27 11.29 6.12
CA LYS A 214 -4.44 11.21 5.24
C LYS A 214 -4.57 9.81 4.63
N TRP A 215 -3.47 9.26 4.14
CA TRP A 215 -3.45 7.91 3.57
C TRP A 215 -3.89 6.85 4.60
N TRP A 216 -3.35 6.88 5.82
CA TRP A 216 -3.75 5.95 6.89
C TRP A 216 -5.24 6.07 7.23
N LEU A 217 -5.77 7.29 7.27
CA LEU A 217 -7.18 7.53 7.57
C LEU A 217 -8.09 6.96 6.47
N VAL A 218 -7.76 7.21 5.20
CA VAL A 218 -8.50 6.65 4.06
C VAL A 218 -8.44 5.13 4.06
N ALA A 219 -7.24 4.54 4.21
CA ALA A 219 -7.07 3.10 4.30
C ALA A 219 -7.91 2.49 5.45
N LYS A 220 -7.95 3.16 6.61
CA LYS A 220 -8.77 2.72 7.75
C LYS A 220 -10.27 2.80 7.45
N MET A 221 -10.72 3.86 6.79
CA MET A 221 -12.12 4.00 6.37
C MET A 221 -12.54 2.87 5.44
N PHE A 222 -11.69 2.51 4.47
CA PHE A 222 -11.96 1.40 3.56
C PHE A 222 -11.92 0.04 4.26
N GLU A 223 -10.99 -0.17 5.20
CA GLU A 223 -10.95 -1.39 6.00
C GLU A 223 -12.24 -1.54 6.83
N MET A 224 -12.66 -0.47 7.51
CA MET A 224 -13.92 -0.45 8.27
C MET A 224 -15.14 -0.64 7.37
N ALA A 225 -15.14 -0.04 6.18
CA ALA A 225 -16.20 -0.26 5.20
C ALA A 225 -16.24 -1.71 4.74
N ARG A 226 -15.11 -2.36 4.46
CA ARG A 226 -15.04 -3.79 4.13
C ARG A 226 -15.60 -4.65 5.26
N LEU A 227 -15.23 -4.35 6.50
CA LEU A 227 -15.75 -5.04 7.69
C LEU A 227 -17.26 -4.83 7.88
N ASN A 228 -17.80 -3.68 7.47
CA ASN A 228 -19.22 -3.33 7.59
C ASN A 228 -20.08 -3.73 6.37
N ILE A 229 -19.51 -3.87 5.17
CA ILE A 229 -20.18 -4.34 3.94
C ILE A 229 -20.48 -5.85 4.04
N ALA A 230 -19.77 -6.57 4.91
CA ALA A 230 -20.23 -7.84 5.41
C ALA A 230 -21.44 -7.58 6.31
N GLY A 231 -22.65 -7.80 5.78
CA GLY A 231 -23.90 -7.95 6.54
C GLY A 231 -23.90 -9.15 7.49
N THR A 232 -22.78 -9.41 8.16
CA THR A 232 -22.62 -10.26 9.32
C THR A 232 -22.24 -9.35 10.48
N GLY A 233 -23.24 -8.92 11.24
CA GLY A 233 -22.97 -8.68 12.64
C GLY A 233 -22.52 -10.00 13.26
N MET A 234 -21.21 -10.16 13.54
CA MET A 234 -20.71 -11.01 14.63
C MET A 234 -19.22 -10.77 14.91
N CYS A 235 -18.96 -10.24 16.10
CA CYS A 235 -17.83 -10.50 17.00
C CYS A 235 -16.38 -10.20 16.55
N ILE A 236 -16.01 -8.91 16.62
CA ILE A 236 -14.71 -8.55 17.21
C ILE A 236 -15.02 -7.99 18.60
N LEU A 237 -15.25 -8.88 19.58
CA LEU A 237 -15.16 -8.62 21.02
C LEU A 237 -15.41 -9.94 21.77
N MET A 238 -14.37 -10.40 22.51
CA MET A 238 -14.35 -11.53 23.47
C MET A 238 -14.40 -12.94 22.82
N SER A 239 -13.56 -13.95 23.09
CA SER A 239 -12.61 -14.23 24.17
C SER A 239 -11.76 -15.48 23.79
N PRO A 240 -10.72 -15.84 24.58
CA PRO A 240 -9.73 -16.88 24.27
C PRO A 240 -10.18 -18.29 24.66
N PHE A 241 -9.46 -19.32 24.18
CA PHE A 241 -9.59 -20.75 24.55
C PHE A 241 -10.92 -21.43 24.18
N ILE A 242 -10.85 -22.54 23.45
CA ILE A 242 -11.31 -23.89 23.89
C ILE A 242 -10.93 -24.91 22.81
N ALA A 243 -10.27 -25.97 23.28
CA ALA A 243 -9.89 -27.19 22.59
C ALA A 243 -11.06 -28.20 22.47
N CYS A 244 -10.79 -29.30 21.75
CA CYS A 244 -11.61 -30.53 21.58
C CYS A 244 -12.80 -30.36 20.62
N PHE A 245 -13.02 -31.20 19.60
CA PHE A 245 -12.60 -32.56 19.25
C PHE A 245 -12.29 -32.62 17.74
#